data_AF-R4LSG1-F1
#
_entry.id   AF-R4LSG1-F1
#
_cell.length_a   1.000
_cell.length_b   1.000
_cell.length_c   1.000
_cell.angle_alpha   90.00
_cell.angle_beta   90.00
_cell.angle_gamma   90.00
#
_symmetry.space_group_name_H-M   'P 1'
#
loop_
_entity.id
_entity.type
_entity.pdbx_description
1 polymer ?
#
loop_
_entity_poly.entity_id
_entity_poly.type
_entity_poly.pdbx_seq_one_letter_code
_entity_poly.pdbx_strand_id
1 'polypeptide(L)'
;MASSRERKSGWSRPWAAFFSAVIILGGVAVSLGFGVRLRAALERNAESRMATSSAAVQTAVTNELGRYADAVRLSAAALSALPDPTAAAFDKIAAAVGEQKLTAVRAMSFIAPAGTGMTAYWRGLGATGFTATPTAGLQQHLYTVFSRKLGSRNAPAVGTDQGAAQAVVDATRLAASGAGVAVTDAYVQLADAAIPKAQQQLSFDVIVPVAKAGYVSLSVAATEFVTANLSRAAGNLLDAQLLTRAGTGTLTEVATVARNDGNGFRRTENFSAGERQWVLRTSASYQALLPNAGRTDMVVVIAGATLAVLFGTLMYLQMSATARMEREIKAEVAERLRQNHLEEPSAPSSVTTGLIPQPPETVSEPSTCGDG
;
A
#
# COMPACT_ATOMS: atom_id res chain seq x y z
N MET A 1 84.11 -7.61 4.19
CA MET A 1 82.97 -8.52 3.93
C MET A 1 81.68 -7.75 4.15
N ALA A 2 81.13 -7.13 3.09
CA ALA A 2 79.82 -6.48 3.12
C ALA A 2 79.04 -7.07 1.93
N SER A 3 78.12 -8.00 2.21
CA SER A 3 77.28 -8.59 1.18
C SER A 3 76.23 -7.56 0.76
N SER A 4 76.40 -6.93 -0.41
CA SER A 4 75.34 -6.18 -1.05
C SER A 4 74.25 -7.16 -1.48
N ARG A 5 73.19 -7.27 -0.67
CA ARG A 5 71.96 -7.92 -1.12
C ARG A 5 71.32 -6.98 -2.14
N GLU A 6 71.61 -7.21 -3.41
CA GLU A 6 70.76 -6.77 -4.52
C GLU A 6 69.33 -7.25 -4.23
N ARG A 7 68.52 -6.37 -3.63
CA ARG A 7 67.07 -6.55 -3.60
C ARG A 7 66.60 -6.35 -5.03
N LYS A 8 66.58 -7.44 -5.80
CA LYS A 8 65.83 -7.54 -7.05
C LYS A 8 64.36 -7.30 -6.71
N SER A 9 63.91 -6.04 -6.73
CA SER A 9 62.49 -5.71 -6.70
C SER A 9 61.92 -6.05 -8.07
N GLY A 10 61.82 -7.35 -8.32
CA GLY A 10 61.06 -7.93 -9.42
C GLY A 10 59.59 -7.75 -9.14
N TRP A 11 59.11 -6.50 -9.09
CA TRP A 11 57.68 -6.22 -9.12
C TRP A 11 57.25 -6.41 -10.58
N SER A 12 57.05 -7.68 -10.92
CA SER A 12 56.77 -8.12 -12.26
C SER A 12 55.39 -7.60 -12.72
N ARG A 13 55.29 -7.27 -14.01
CA ARG A 13 54.05 -6.92 -14.74
C ARG A 13 52.75 -7.65 -14.31
N PRO A 14 52.73 -8.94 -13.86
CA PRO A 14 51.53 -9.58 -13.31
C PRO A 14 50.85 -8.84 -12.15
N TRP A 15 51.58 -8.09 -11.31
CA TRP A 15 50.97 -7.44 -10.15
C TRP A 15 50.02 -6.29 -10.50
N ALA A 16 50.33 -5.52 -11.55
CA ALA A 16 49.43 -4.46 -12.01
C ALA A 16 48.11 -5.02 -12.58
N ALA A 17 48.19 -6.11 -13.34
CA ALA A 17 47.02 -6.82 -13.84
C ALA A 17 46.18 -7.41 -12.70
N PHE A 18 46.84 -7.93 -11.66
CA PHE A 18 46.16 -8.44 -10.46
C PHE A 18 45.40 -7.36 -9.71
N PHE A 19 46.01 -6.22 -9.39
CA PHE A 19 45.32 -5.13 -8.69
C PHE A 19 44.15 -4.56 -9.50
N SER A 20 44.33 -4.40 -10.81
CA SER A 20 43.23 -3.98 -11.69
C SER A 20 42.06 -4.98 -11.67
N ALA A 21 42.35 -6.28 -11.73
CA ALA A 21 41.33 -7.32 -11.66
C ALA A 21 40.60 -7.33 -10.31
N VAL A 22 41.34 -7.17 -9.20
CA VAL A 22 40.77 -7.07 -7.85
C VAL A 22 39.87 -5.85 -7.70
N ILE A 23 40.25 -4.69 -8.25
CA ILE A 23 39.43 -3.48 -8.19
C ILE A 23 38.15 -3.64 -9.00
N ILE A 24 38.24 -4.23 -10.20
CA ILE A 24 37.06 -4.49 -11.03
C ILE A 24 36.12 -5.48 -10.34
N LEU A 25 36.64 -6.62 -9.88
CA LEU A 25 35.85 -7.64 -9.17
C LEU A 25 35.28 -7.10 -7.85
N GLY A 26 36.07 -6.33 -7.10
CA GLY A 26 35.64 -5.66 -5.87
C GLY A 26 34.55 -4.63 -6.13
N GLY A 27 34.69 -3.80 -7.15
CA GLY A 27 33.68 -2.84 -7.57
C GLY A 27 32.37 -3.50 -8.00
N VAL A 28 32.45 -4.60 -8.76
CA VAL A 28 31.28 -5.41 -9.14
C VAL A 28 30.64 -6.05 -7.91
N ALA A 29 31.42 -6.65 -7.01
CA ALA A 29 30.91 -7.28 -5.79
C ALA A 29 30.21 -6.27 -4.87
N VAL A 30 30.79 -5.07 -4.68
CA VAL A 30 30.19 -3.98 -3.91
C VAL A 30 28.90 -3.49 -4.57
N SER A 31 28.90 -3.34 -5.90
CA SER A 31 27.72 -2.90 -6.66
C SER A 31 26.57 -3.90 -6.55
N LEU A 32 26.87 -5.20 -6.67
CA LEU A 32 25.90 -6.27 -6.47
C LEU A 32 25.38 -6.29 -5.02
N GLY A 33 26.26 -6.13 -4.03
CA GLY A 33 25.90 -6.04 -2.62
C GLY A 33 24.98 -4.86 -2.32
N PHE A 34 25.26 -3.69 -2.92
CA PHE A 34 24.40 -2.51 -2.81
C PHE A 34 23.04 -2.74 -3.48
N GLY A 35 23.01 -3.39 -4.64
CA GLY A 35 21.76 -3.76 -5.33
C GLY A 35 20.85 -4.64 -4.48
N VAL A 36 21.41 -5.66 -3.81
CA VAL A 36 20.64 -6.54 -2.90
C VAL A 36 20.10 -5.75 -1.70
N ARG A 37 20.91 -4.87 -1.09
CA ARG A 37 20.46 -4.05 0.05
C ARG A 37 19.42 -3.02 -0.36
N LEU A 38 19.58 -2.39 -1.51
CA LEU A 38 18.62 -1.43 -2.06
C LEU A 38 17.28 -2.10 -2.34
N ARG A 39 17.27 -3.28 -2.97
CA ARG A 39 16.05 -4.04 -3.20
C ARG A 39 15.31 -4.34 -1.90
N ALA A 40 16.02 -4.81 -0.87
CA ALA A 40 15.43 -5.06 0.44
C ALA A 40 14.89 -3.76 1.10
N ALA A 41 15.56 -2.62 0.90
CA ALA A 41 15.08 -1.34 1.38
C ALA A 41 13.84 -0.85 0.62
N LEU A 42 13.80 -1.02 -0.70
CA LEU A 42 12.64 -0.69 -1.54
C LEU A 42 11.43 -1.56 -1.19
N GLU A 43 11.64 -2.85 -0.95
CA GLU A 43 10.58 -3.78 -0.54
C GLU A 43 9.99 -3.39 0.83
N ARG A 44 10.84 -3.08 1.82
CA ARG A 44 10.38 -2.55 3.12
C ARG A 44 9.63 -1.22 2.99
N ASN A 45 10.11 -0.33 2.13
CA ASN A 45 9.44 0.95 1.87
C ASN A 45 8.09 0.75 1.19
N ALA A 46 8.00 -0.16 0.22
CA ALA A 46 6.74 -0.52 -0.44
C ALA A 46 5.76 -1.15 0.54
N GLU A 47 6.22 -2.07 1.39
CA GLU A 47 5.39 -2.71 2.42
C GLU A 47 4.87 -1.69 3.45
N SER A 48 5.72 -0.77 3.93
CA SER A 48 5.32 0.28 4.86
C SER A 48 4.30 1.27 4.25
N ARG A 49 4.52 1.68 2.98
CA ARG A 49 3.53 2.48 2.24
C ARG A 49 2.21 1.74 2.06
N MET A 50 2.27 0.47 1.67
CA MET A 50 1.10 -0.39 1.53
C MET A 50 0.33 -0.51 2.85
N ALA A 51 1.01 -0.75 3.97
CA ALA A 51 0.41 -0.84 5.30
C ALA A 51 -0.27 0.48 5.69
N THR A 52 0.39 1.62 5.47
CA THR A 52 -0.16 2.95 5.79
C THR A 52 -1.42 3.24 4.96
N SER A 53 -1.37 2.96 3.65
CA SER A 53 -2.52 3.17 2.77
C SER A 53 -3.67 2.19 3.08
N SER A 54 -3.36 0.93 3.41
CA SER A 54 -4.37 -0.06 3.83
C SER A 54 -5.09 0.40 5.10
N ALA A 55 -4.34 0.84 6.12
CA ALA A 55 -4.88 1.35 7.37
C ALA A 55 -5.74 2.63 7.16
N ALA A 56 -5.31 3.54 6.29
CA ALA A 56 -6.08 4.73 5.94
C ALA A 56 -7.40 4.37 5.26
N VAL A 57 -7.37 3.38 4.36
CA VAL A 57 -8.57 2.84 3.70
C VAL A 57 -9.51 2.18 4.70
N GLN A 58 -9.00 1.30 5.57
CA GLN A 58 -9.78 0.65 6.61
C GLN A 58 -10.45 1.68 7.51
N THR A 59 -9.71 2.72 7.92
CA THR A 59 -10.23 3.82 8.75
C THR A 59 -11.35 4.57 8.03
N ALA A 60 -11.17 4.91 6.75
CA ALA A 60 -12.20 5.58 5.96
C ALA A 60 -13.49 4.75 5.82
N VAL A 61 -13.35 3.46 5.52
CA VAL A 61 -14.48 2.52 5.41
C VAL A 61 -15.21 2.39 6.75
N THR A 62 -14.47 2.21 7.84
CA THR A 62 -15.03 2.06 9.20
C THR A 62 -15.79 3.32 9.62
N ASN A 63 -15.20 4.50 9.38
CA ASN A 63 -15.84 5.77 9.71
C ASN A 63 -17.13 5.99 8.91
N GLU A 64 -17.13 5.71 7.61
CA GLU A 64 -18.33 5.89 6.79
C GLU A 64 -19.44 4.89 7.16
N LEU A 65 -19.11 3.62 7.45
CA LEU A 65 -20.07 2.65 7.98
C LEU A 65 -20.64 3.08 9.34
N GLY A 66 -19.80 3.66 10.21
CA GLY A 66 -20.23 4.27 11.47
C GLY A 66 -21.24 5.40 11.26
N ARG A 67 -20.97 6.30 10.31
CA ARG A 67 -21.90 7.38 9.94
C ARG A 67 -23.24 6.85 9.45
N TYR A 68 -23.26 5.77 8.67
CA TYR A 68 -24.53 5.15 8.25
C TYR A 68 -25.28 4.56 9.45
N ALA A 69 -24.60 3.82 10.31
CA ALA A 69 -25.18 3.23 11.51
C ALA A 69 -25.80 4.31 12.42
N ASP A 70 -25.09 5.42 12.64
CA ASP A 70 -25.56 6.52 13.48
C ASP A 70 -26.76 7.24 12.85
N ALA A 71 -26.75 7.49 11.54
CA ALA A 71 -27.86 8.11 10.83
C ALA A 71 -29.14 7.26 10.92
N VAL A 72 -29.03 5.95 10.72
CA VAL A 72 -30.18 5.03 10.82
C VAL A 72 -30.63 4.87 12.27
N ARG A 73 -29.71 4.77 13.23
CA ARG A 73 -30.03 4.66 14.65
C ARG A 73 -30.80 5.89 15.14
N LEU A 74 -30.34 7.09 14.80
CA LEU A 74 -31.03 8.33 15.14
C LEU A 74 -32.42 8.40 14.49
N SER A 75 -32.53 7.97 13.24
CA SER A 75 -33.81 7.92 12.53
C SER A 75 -34.80 6.94 13.17
N ALA A 76 -34.33 5.75 13.54
CA ALA A 76 -35.14 4.75 14.21
C ALA A 76 -35.56 5.19 15.62
N ALA A 77 -34.68 5.87 16.35
CA ALA A 77 -35.00 6.48 17.64
C ALA A 77 -36.09 7.56 17.51
N ALA A 78 -35.96 8.45 16.52
CA ALA A 78 -36.95 9.48 16.23
C ALA A 78 -38.32 8.88 15.86
N LEU A 79 -38.36 7.81 15.05
CA LEU A 79 -39.60 7.10 14.73
C LEU A 79 -40.17 6.34 15.92
N SER A 80 -39.33 5.75 16.77
CA SER A 80 -39.76 5.02 17.97
C SER A 80 -40.34 5.94 19.05
N ALA A 81 -40.05 7.24 19.00
CA ALA A 81 -40.63 8.24 19.89
C ALA A 81 -42.07 8.62 19.52
N LEU A 82 -42.54 8.22 18.32
CA LEU A 82 -43.90 8.47 17.86
C LEU A 82 -44.82 7.32 18.30
N PRO A 83 -46.10 7.59 18.65
CA PRO A 83 -47.08 6.54 18.91
C PRO A 83 -47.25 5.60 17.71
N ASP A 84 -47.29 6.18 16.50
CA ASP A 84 -47.32 5.47 15.23
C ASP A 84 -46.38 6.17 14.22
N PRO A 85 -45.54 5.42 13.47
CA PRO A 85 -44.72 6.00 12.41
C PRO A 85 -45.59 6.36 11.20
N THR A 86 -45.77 7.65 10.96
CA THR A 86 -46.54 8.16 9.80
C THR A 86 -45.65 8.45 8.60
N ALA A 87 -46.23 8.46 7.40
CA ALA A 87 -45.52 8.79 6.17
C ALA A 87 -44.88 10.19 6.23
N ALA A 88 -45.60 11.17 6.77
CA ALA A 88 -45.12 12.55 6.89
C ALA A 88 -43.94 12.68 7.88
N ALA A 89 -43.96 11.93 8.99
CA ALA A 89 -42.86 11.92 9.94
C ALA A 89 -41.62 11.22 9.35
N PHE A 90 -41.82 10.06 8.70
CA PHE A 90 -40.76 9.37 7.99
C PHE A 90 -40.12 10.27 6.94
N ASP A 91 -40.92 10.98 6.13
CA ASP A 91 -40.40 11.84 5.07
C ASP A 91 -39.52 12.97 5.61
N LYS A 92 -39.92 13.61 6.71
CA LYS A 92 -39.11 14.64 7.39
C LYS A 92 -37.78 14.09 7.90
N ILE A 93 -37.80 12.93 8.56
CA ILE A 93 -36.59 12.29 9.09
C ILE A 93 -35.67 11.89 7.94
N ALA A 94 -36.21 11.25 6.90
CA ALA A 94 -35.44 10.82 5.75
C ALA A 94 -34.90 12.01 4.93
N ALA A 95 -35.61 13.15 4.89
CA ALA A 95 -35.10 14.39 4.32
C ALA A 95 -33.85 14.89 5.08
N ALA A 96 -33.89 14.91 6.41
CA ALA A 96 -32.75 15.31 7.24
C ALA A 96 -31.54 14.36 7.05
N VAL A 97 -31.76 13.06 6.85
CA VAL A 97 -30.69 12.12 6.48
C VAL A 97 -30.11 12.46 5.11
N GLY A 98 -30.95 12.83 4.14
CA GLY A 98 -30.51 13.28 2.81
C GLY A 98 -29.60 14.51 2.84
N GLU A 99 -29.86 15.45 3.77
CA GLU A 99 -29.05 16.66 3.95
C GLU A 99 -27.63 16.37 4.45
N GLN A 100 -27.40 15.22 5.09
CA GLN A 100 -26.06 14.80 5.55
C GLN A 100 -25.12 14.40 4.40
N LYS A 101 -25.65 14.28 3.17
CA LYS A 101 -24.89 13.92 1.95
C LYS A 101 -24.03 12.66 2.15
N LEU A 102 -24.64 11.65 2.77
CA LEU A 102 -24.00 10.35 2.98
C LEU A 102 -23.61 9.75 1.63
N THR A 103 -22.37 9.27 1.52
CA THR A 103 -21.82 8.78 0.25
C THR A 103 -22.56 7.51 -0.17
N ALA A 104 -22.83 7.31 -1.46
CA ALA A 104 -23.38 6.05 -2.01
C ALA A 104 -24.73 5.57 -1.43
N VAL A 105 -25.41 6.38 -0.62
CA VAL A 105 -26.74 6.08 -0.11
C VAL A 105 -27.75 6.25 -1.24
N ARG A 106 -28.54 5.21 -1.49
CA ARG A 106 -29.57 5.21 -2.54
C ARG A 106 -30.91 5.66 -2.00
N ALA A 107 -31.31 5.08 -0.87
CA ALA A 107 -32.64 5.24 -0.31
C ALA A 107 -32.64 4.96 1.18
N MET A 108 -33.63 5.52 1.85
CA MET A 108 -34.04 5.13 3.18
C MET A 108 -35.45 4.54 3.09
N SER A 109 -35.69 3.45 3.81
CA SER A 109 -36.96 2.73 3.78
C SER A 109 -37.41 2.37 5.18
N PHE A 110 -38.72 2.38 5.40
CA PHE A 110 -39.35 1.80 6.57
C PHE A 110 -39.95 0.45 6.17
N ILE A 111 -39.53 -0.61 6.85
CA ILE A 111 -39.90 -2.00 6.57
C ILE A 111 -40.74 -2.51 7.73
N ALA A 112 -41.94 -3.02 7.45
CA ALA A 112 -42.82 -3.61 8.46
C ALA A 112 -43.00 -5.11 8.22
N PRO A 113 -43.05 -5.93 9.29
CA PRO A 113 -43.46 -7.33 9.16
C PRO A 113 -44.92 -7.42 8.68
N ALA A 114 -45.27 -8.53 8.04
CA ALA A 114 -46.65 -8.81 7.67
C ALA A 114 -47.58 -8.83 8.88
N GLY A 115 -48.82 -8.36 8.67
CA GLY A 115 -49.87 -8.40 9.69
C GLY A 115 -51.26 -8.36 9.07
N THR A 116 -52.25 -8.84 9.81
CA THR A 116 -53.66 -8.77 9.41
C THR A 116 -54.09 -7.30 9.29
N GLY A 117 -54.76 -6.94 8.19
CA GLY A 117 -55.21 -5.57 7.96
C GLY A 117 -54.10 -4.55 7.69
N MET A 118 -52.84 -4.99 7.49
CA MET A 118 -51.69 -4.10 7.31
C MET A 118 -51.89 -3.05 6.21
N THR A 119 -52.56 -3.41 5.11
CA THR A 119 -52.80 -2.49 4.00
C THR A 119 -53.66 -1.30 4.41
N ALA A 120 -54.77 -1.57 5.12
CA ALA A 120 -55.64 -0.51 5.62
C ALA A 120 -54.95 0.32 6.70
N TYR A 121 -54.23 -0.33 7.62
CA TYR A 121 -53.47 0.34 8.69
C TYR A 121 -52.44 1.32 8.12
N TRP A 122 -51.55 0.85 7.24
CA TRP A 122 -50.49 1.69 6.68
C TRP A 122 -51.00 2.78 5.75
N ARG A 123 -52.09 2.53 5.00
CA ARG A 123 -52.77 3.60 4.24
C ARG A 123 -53.34 4.68 5.15
N GLY A 124 -53.90 4.29 6.31
CA GLY A 124 -54.36 5.23 7.34
C GLY A 124 -53.24 6.10 7.91
N LEU A 125 -52.00 5.58 7.94
CA LEU A 125 -50.80 6.31 8.35
C LEU A 125 -50.13 7.12 7.21
N GLY A 126 -50.80 7.23 6.06
CA GLY A 126 -50.38 8.05 4.92
C GLY A 126 -49.66 7.32 3.80
N ALA A 127 -49.49 5.98 3.87
CA ALA A 127 -48.94 5.19 2.76
C ALA A 127 -50.01 4.95 1.67
N THR A 128 -50.52 6.01 1.03
CA THR A 128 -51.72 5.96 0.17
C THR A 128 -51.65 4.95 -0.98
N GLY A 129 -50.47 4.72 -1.55
CA GLY A 129 -50.22 3.72 -2.61
C GLY A 129 -49.85 2.32 -2.11
N PHE A 130 -49.79 2.09 -0.80
CA PHE A 130 -49.32 0.83 -0.24
C PHE A 130 -50.24 -0.33 -0.61
N THR A 131 -49.66 -1.35 -1.23
CA THR A 131 -50.31 -2.63 -1.51
C THR A 131 -49.28 -3.73 -1.30
N ALA A 132 -49.45 -4.56 -0.27
CA ALA A 132 -48.55 -5.67 0.01
C ALA A 132 -48.56 -6.66 -1.16
N THR A 133 -47.40 -6.86 -1.78
CA THR A 133 -47.23 -7.81 -2.88
C THR A 133 -46.39 -8.97 -2.38
N PRO A 134 -47.00 -10.05 -1.85
CA PRO A 134 -46.27 -11.16 -1.26
C PRO A 134 -45.45 -11.90 -2.32
N THR A 135 -44.22 -12.27 -1.96
CA THR A 135 -43.45 -13.22 -2.77
C THR A 135 -43.82 -14.65 -2.36
N ALA A 136 -44.16 -15.49 -3.33
CA ALA A 136 -44.58 -16.86 -3.06
C ALA A 136 -43.47 -17.69 -2.39
N GLY A 137 -43.86 -18.55 -1.44
CA GLY A 137 -42.97 -19.53 -0.80
C GLY A 137 -42.09 -18.98 0.34
N LEU A 138 -42.28 -17.72 0.75
CA LEU A 138 -41.56 -17.16 1.91
C LEU A 138 -42.23 -17.52 3.24
N GLN A 139 -41.42 -17.78 4.26
CA GLN A 139 -41.88 -18.01 5.64
C GLN A 139 -42.13 -16.69 6.40
N GLN A 140 -41.43 -15.63 6.01
CA GLN A 140 -41.50 -14.32 6.63
C GLN A 140 -41.57 -13.26 5.53
N HIS A 141 -42.61 -12.44 5.56
CA HIS A 141 -42.76 -11.32 4.65
C HIS A 141 -42.42 -10.01 5.37
N LEU A 142 -41.68 -9.15 4.68
CA LEU A 142 -41.18 -7.87 5.18
C LEU A 142 -41.46 -6.80 4.13
N TYR A 143 -42.45 -5.95 4.35
CA TYR A 143 -42.90 -5.03 3.31
C TYR A 143 -42.29 -3.64 3.47
N THR A 144 -41.85 -3.06 2.36
CA THR A 144 -41.50 -1.63 2.32
C THR A 144 -42.76 -0.79 2.41
N VAL A 145 -42.94 -0.07 3.50
CA VAL A 145 -44.14 0.75 3.73
C VAL A 145 -43.90 2.21 3.37
N PHE A 146 -42.76 2.75 3.77
CA PHE A 146 -42.31 4.08 3.37
C PHE A 146 -40.95 3.96 2.69
N SER A 147 -40.71 4.81 1.69
CA SER A 147 -39.47 4.79 0.93
C SER A 147 -39.18 6.20 0.44
N ARG A 148 -37.96 6.68 0.69
CA ARG A 148 -37.47 7.95 0.19
C ARG A 148 -36.16 7.74 -0.55
N LYS A 149 -36.11 8.20 -1.78
CA LYS A 149 -34.89 8.26 -2.58
C LYS A 149 -33.97 9.34 -2.03
N LEU A 150 -32.71 8.99 -1.79
CA LEU A 150 -31.66 9.88 -1.27
C LEU A 150 -30.53 10.09 -2.28
N GLY A 151 -30.35 9.15 -3.23
CA GLY A 151 -29.33 9.21 -4.27
C GLY A 151 -29.91 9.31 -5.68
N SER A 152 -29.09 8.99 -6.70
CA SER A 152 -29.48 9.03 -8.12
C SER A 152 -30.33 7.81 -8.54
N ARG A 153 -30.22 6.69 -7.84
CA ARG A 153 -30.89 5.42 -8.16
C ARG A 153 -32.29 5.31 -7.59
N ASN A 154 -33.07 4.37 -8.13
CA ASN A 154 -34.42 4.11 -7.66
C ASN A 154 -34.39 3.52 -6.25
N ALA A 155 -35.32 4.00 -5.42
CA ALA A 155 -35.62 3.41 -4.12
C ALA A 155 -36.52 2.17 -4.32
N PRO A 156 -36.54 1.23 -3.37
CA PRO A 156 -37.52 0.14 -3.39
C PRO A 156 -38.94 0.69 -3.48
N ALA A 157 -39.77 0.06 -4.31
CA ALA A 157 -41.17 0.43 -4.43
C ALA A 157 -41.91 0.13 -3.12
N VAL A 158 -42.83 1.02 -2.76
CA VAL A 158 -43.73 0.80 -1.63
C VAL A 158 -44.61 -0.43 -1.93
N GLY A 159 -44.76 -1.32 -0.96
CA GLY A 159 -45.47 -2.60 -1.10
C GLY A 159 -44.60 -3.79 -1.49
N THR A 160 -43.33 -3.56 -1.88
CA THR A 160 -42.38 -4.64 -2.19
C THR A 160 -42.05 -5.46 -0.95
N ASP A 161 -42.12 -6.78 -1.09
CA ASP A 161 -41.74 -7.75 -0.08
C ASP A 161 -40.21 -7.99 -0.08
N GLN A 162 -39.53 -7.30 0.82
CA GLN A 162 -38.11 -7.43 1.11
C GLN A 162 -37.74 -8.80 1.72
N GLY A 163 -38.72 -9.60 2.15
CA GLY A 163 -38.50 -10.97 2.60
C GLY A 163 -37.89 -11.87 1.51
N ALA A 164 -38.05 -11.49 0.24
CA ALA A 164 -37.45 -12.19 -0.90
C ALA A 164 -35.91 -12.10 -0.93
N ALA A 165 -35.33 -11.12 -0.23
CA ALA A 165 -33.89 -11.00 -0.05
C ALA A 165 -33.47 -11.62 1.29
N GLN A 166 -32.92 -12.83 1.26
CA GLN A 166 -32.49 -13.55 2.48
C GLN A 166 -31.54 -12.71 3.35
N ALA A 167 -30.66 -11.91 2.74
CA ALA A 167 -29.74 -11.02 3.47
C ALA A 167 -30.48 -10.00 4.35
N VAL A 168 -31.65 -9.50 3.91
CA VAL A 168 -32.51 -8.59 4.69
C VAL A 168 -33.17 -9.33 5.84
N VAL A 169 -33.71 -10.53 5.60
CA VAL A 169 -34.31 -11.37 6.65
C VAL A 169 -33.31 -11.65 7.77
N ASP A 170 -32.08 -12.05 7.42
CA ASP A 170 -31.05 -12.36 8.41
C ASP A 170 -30.59 -11.13 9.19
N ALA A 171 -30.45 -9.98 8.51
CA ALA A 171 -30.11 -8.72 9.18
C ALA A 171 -31.24 -8.22 10.10
N THR A 172 -32.52 -8.31 9.70
CA THR A 172 -33.64 -7.93 10.58
C THR A 172 -33.69 -8.80 11.83
N ARG A 173 -33.46 -10.12 11.70
CA ARG A 173 -33.36 -11.04 12.83
C ARG A 173 -32.22 -10.67 13.77
N LEU A 174 -31.04 -10.39 13.22
CA LEU A 174 -29.86 -9.98 13.98
C LEU A 174 -30.07 -8.63 14.69
N ALA A 175 -30.69 -7.66 14.00
CA ALA A 175 -31.01 -6.36 14.56
C ALA A 175 -32.00 -6.48 15.74
N ALA A 176 -33.00 -7.37 15.61
CA ALA A 176 -33.99 -7.64 16.64
C ALA A 176 -33.44 -8.43 17.85
N SER A 177 -32.41 -9.26 17.67
CA SER A 177 -31.89 -10.13 18.74
C SER A 177 -30.98 -9.44 19.76
N GLY A 178 -30.71 -8.14 19.61
CA GLY A 178 -29.97 -7.35 20.62
C GLY A 178 -28.85 -6.46 20.09
N ALA A 179 -28.51 -6.57 18.81
CA ALA A 179 -27.48 -5.74 18.16
C ALA A 179 -27.83 -4.25 18.11
N GLY A 180 -29.12 -3.93 18.00
CA GLY A 180 -29.60 -2.58 17.73
C GLY A 180 -29.28 -2.07 16.33
N VAL A 181 -28.22 -2.53 15.66
CA VAL A 181 -27.89 -2.21 14.26
C VAL A 181 -27.31 -3.45 13.58
N ALA A 182 -27.84 -3.83 12.42
CA ALA A 182 -27.29 -4.90 11.60
C ALA A 182 -27.06 -4.41 10.17
N VAL A 183 -25.92 -4.76 9.58
CA VAL A 183 -25.66 -4.55 8.15
C VAL A 183 -25.97 -5.85 7.42
N THR A 184 -26.62 -5.83 6.26
CA THR A 184 -26.85 -7.06 5.47
C THR A 184 -25.56 -7.58 4.86
N ASP A 185 -25.55 -8.85 4.43
CA ASP A 185 -24.58 -9.26 3.42
C ASP A 185 -24.86 -8.52 2.09
N ALA A 186 -23.89 -8.49 1.20
CA ALA A 186 -24.10 -7.89 -0.12
C ALA A 186 -25.06 -8.73 -0.96
N TYR A 187 -25.99 -8.05 -1.62
CA TYR A 187 -26.99 -8.68 -2.47
C TYR A 187 -27.39 -7.75 -3.62
N VAL A 188 -28.03 -8.29 -4.65
CA VAL A 188 -28.68 -7.48 -5.68
C VAL A 188 -30.04 -7.03 -5.14
N GLN A 189 -30.25 -5.72 -5.06
CA GLN A 189 -31.50 -5.18 -4.54
C GLN A 189 -32.69 -5.61 -5.42
N LEU A 190 -33.85 -5.88 -4.82
CA LEU A 190 -35.04 -6.33 -5.57
C LEU A 190 -35.45 -5.34 -6.67
N ALA A 191 -35.21 -4.03 -6.48
CA ALA A 191 -35.45 -3.01 -7.49
C ALA A 191 -34.54 -3.15 -8.74
N ASP A 192 -33.36 -3.76 -8.58
CA ASP A 192 -32.40 -3.97 -9.66
C ASP A 192 -32.47 -5.40 -10.23
N ALA A 193 -33.18 -6.33 -9.57
CA ALA A 193 -33.26 -7.73 -9.98
C ALA A 193 -33.85 -7.94 -11.39
N ALA A 194 -34.71 -7.02 -11.85
CA ALA A 194 -35.30 -7.04 -13.19
C ALA A 194 -34.37 -6.49 -14.29
N ILE A 195 -33.25 -5.87 -13.92
CA ILE A 195 -32.27 -5.27 -14.85
C ILE A 195 -31.30 -6.37 -15.33
N PRO A 196 -30.74 -6.30 -16.57
CA PRO A 196 -29.74 -7.26 -17.03
C PRO A 196 -28.57 -7.43 -16.05
N LYS A 197 -28.10 -8.68 -15.85
CA LYS A 197 -27.07 -9.04 -14.85
C LYS A 197 -25.80 -8.17 -14.91
N ALA A 198 -25.36 -7.77 -16.09
CA ALA A 198 -24.18 -6.92 -16.27
C ALA A 198 -24.35 -5.49 -15.71
N GLN A 199 -25.59 -5.05 -15.52
CA GLN A 199 -25.95 -3.73 -14.99
C GLN A 199 -26.45 -3.81 -13.54
N GLN A 200 -26.67 -5.02 -13.01
CA GLN A 200 -27.05 -5.21 -11.62
C GLN A 200 -25.91 -4.75 -10.72
N GLN A 201 -26.27 -4.07 -9.63
CA GLN A 201 -25.30 -3.60 -8.66
C GLN A 201 -25.51 -4.28 -7.33
N LEU A 202 -24.39 -4.70 -6.72
CA LEU A 202 -24.41 -5.14 -5.34
C LEU A 202 -24.73 -3.94 -4.44
N SER A 203 -25.56 -4.20 -3.45
CA SER A 203 -25.97 -3.25 -2.42
C SER A 203 -25.93 -3.95 -1.07
N PHE A 204 -25.87 -3.17 -0.01
CA PHE A 204 -26.10 -3.65 1.35
C PHE A 204 -26.95 -2.62 2.08
N ASP A 205 -27.70 -3.10 3.07
CA ASP A 205 -28.61 -2.31 3.87
C ASP A 205 -28.09 -2.21 5.31
N VAL A 206 -28.19 -1.03 5.91
CA VAL A 206 -27.99 -0.83 7.36
C VAL A 206 -29.36 -0.75 8.02
N ILE A 207 -29.66 -1.71 8.90
CA ILE A 207 -30.99 -1.95 9.45
C ILE A 207 -31.00 -1.75 10.97
N VAL A 208 -31.99 -1.01 11.46
CA VAL A 208 -32.22 -0.76 12.90
C VAL A 208 -33.69 -1.03 13.22
N PRO A 209 -34.00 -1.71 14.34
CA PRO A 209 -35.38 -1.94 14.74
C PRO A 209 -36.05 -0.64 15.21
N VAL A 210 -37.33 -0.49 14.90
CA VAL A 210 -38.23 0.53 15.45
C VAL A 210 -39.22 -0.18 16.37
N ALA A 211 -39.26 0.24 17.63
CA ALA A 211 -39.97 -0.48 18.69
C ALA A 211 -41.41 -0.84 18.27
N LYS A 212 -41.72 -2.15 18.25
CA LYS A 212 -43.04 -2.74 17.96
C LYS A 212 -43.65 -2.44 16.57
N ALA A 213 -42.98 -1.66 15.71
CA ALA A 213 -43.54 -1.22 14.43
C ALA A 213 -42.83 -1.82 13.20
N GLY A 214 -41.52 -2.09 13.28
CA GLY A 214 -40.76 -2.60 12.14
C GLY A 214 -39.28 -2.24 12.21
N TYR A 215 -38.73 -1.83 11.08
CA TYR A 215 -37.31 -1.54 10.90
C TYR A 215 -37.12 -0.32 10.01
N VAL A 216 -36.08 0.47 10.28
CA VAL A 216 -35.54 1.42 9.31
C VAL A 216 -34.38 0.75 8.60
N SER A 217 -34.35 0.86 7.27
CA SER A 217 -33.21 0.46 6.44
C SER A 217 -32.65 1.67 5.70
N LEU A 218 -31.33 1.72 5.58
CA LEU A 218 -30.61 2.61 4.67
C LEU A 218 -29.85 1.78 3.65
N SER A 219 -30.26 1.88 2.40
CA SER A 219 -29.67 1.12 1.29
C SER A 219 -28.47 1.86 0.71
N VAL A 220 -27.35 1.16 0.61
CA VAL A 220 -26.08 1.67 0.10
C VAL A 220 -25.66 0.90 -1.15
N ALA A 221 -25.32 1.62 -2.21
CA ALA A 221 -24.74 1.04 -3.42
C ALA A 221 -23.28 0.62 -3.13
N ALA A 222 -22.99 -0.68 -3.09
CA ALA A 222 -21.69 -1.18 -2.65
C ALA A 222 -20.54 -0.71 -3.57
N THR A 223 -20.76 -0.73 -4.88
CA THR A 223 -19.77 -0.28 -5.87
C THR A 223 -19.48 1.21 -5.73
N GLU A 224 -20.51 2.04 -5.54
CA GLU A 224 -20.33 3.49 -5.36
C GLU A 224 -19.68 3.80 -4.00
N PHE A 225 -20.01 3.03 -2.96
CA PHE A 225 -19.41 3.14 -1.63
C PHE A 225 -17.90 2.90 -1.69
N VAL A 226 -17.51 1.78 -2.30
CA VAL A 226 -16.12 1.41 -2.50
C VAL A 226 -15.43 2.41 -3.42
N THR A 227 -16.04 2.79 -4.55
CA THR A 227 -15.42 3.76 -5.46
C THR A 227 -15.18 5.09 -4.76
N ALA A 228 -16.17 5.65 -4.07
CA ALA A 228 -16.07 6.99 -3.48
C ALA A 228 -15.18 7.05 -2.23
N ASN A 229 -15.22 6.03 -1.37
CA ASN A 229 -14.39 6.00 -0.15
C ASN A 229 -12.98 5.49 -0.43
N LEU A 230 -12.84 4.43 -1.23
CA LEU A 230 -11.52 3.84 -1.49
C LEU A 230 -10.71 4.71 -2.44
N SER A 231 -11.29 5.30 -3.49
CA SER A 231 -10.51 6.19 -4.37
C SER A 231 -10.02 7.44 -3.63
N ARG A 232 -10.79 7.93 -2.64
CA ARG A 232 -10.40 9.09 -1.83
C ARG A 232 -9.31 8.74 -0.83
N ALA A 233 -9.41 7.59 -0.16
CA ALA A 233 -8.45 7.18 0.86
C ALA A 233 -7.16 6.56 0.28
N ALA A 234 -7.28 5.71 -0.74
CA ALA A 234 -6.15 5.04 -1.38
C ALA A 234 -5.51 5.84 -2.52
N GLY A 235 -6.20 6.87 -3.02
CA GLY A 235 -5.83 7.53 -4.26
C GLY A 235 -5.93 6.58 -5.47
N ASN A 236 -5.00 6.74 -6.42
CA ASN A 236 -4.92 5.90 -7.62
C ASN A 236 -3.98 4.69 -7.48
N LEU A 237 -3.54 4.38 -6.26
CA LEU A 237 -2.42 3.47 -6.03
C LEU A 237 -2.85 2.04 -5.71
N LEU A 238 -4.03 1.86 -5.12
CA LEU A 238 -4.49 0.56 -4.64
C LEU A 238 -5.71 0.06 -5.42
N ASP A 239 -5.67 -1.22 -5.71
CA ASP A 239 -6.87 -2.03 -5.87
C ASP A 239 -7.38 -2.41 -4.49
N ALA A 240 -8.69 -2.49 -4.35
CA ALA A 240 -9.30 -2.83 -3.09
C ALA A 240 -10.58 -3.63 -3.29
N GLN A 241 -10.72 -4.69 -2.51
CA GLN A 241 -11.87 -5.58 -2.48
C GLN A 241 -12.38 -5.63 -1.04
N LEU A 242 -13.65 -5.31 -0.88
CA LEU A 242 -14.36 -5.40 0.38
C LEU A 242 -15.19 -6.67 0.39
N LEU A 243 -14.99 -7.51 1.40
CA LEU A 243 -15.74 -8.75 1.60
C LEU A 243 -16.44 -8.71 2.96
N THR A 244 -17.60 -9.36 3.03
CA THR A 244 -18.28 -9.68 4.29
C THR A 244 -18.05 -11.15 4.61
N ARG A 245 -17.90 -11.48 5.89
CA ARG A 245 -17.93 -12.86 6.34
C ARG A 245 -19.35 -13.20 6.77
N ALA A 246 -20.02 -14.04 5.98
CA ALA A 246 -21.33 -14.57 6.34
C ALA A 246 -21.23 -15.40 7.63
N GLY A 247 -22.37 -15.66 8.28
CA GLY A 247 -22.42 -16.51 9.48
C GLY A 247 -21.89 -17.94 9.26
N THR A 248 -21.84 -18.41 8.01
CA THR A 248 -21.25 -19.69 7.59
C THR A 248 -19.71 -19.67 7.55
N GLY A 249 -19.08 -18.51 7.73
CA GLY A 249 -17.64 -18.30 7.53
C GLY A 249 -17.23 -18.02 6.08
N THR A 250 -18.14 -18.15 5.12
CA THR A 250 -17.89 -17.86 3.70
C THR A 250 -17.65 -16.36 3.50
N LEU A 251 -16.63 -16.02 2.72
CA LEU A 251 -16.38 -14.63 2.29
C LEU A 251 -17.22 -14.32 1.05
N THR A 252 -18.11 -13.35 1.17
CA THR A 252 -18.90 -12.84 0.05
C THR A 252 -18.35 -11.49 -0.36
N GLU A 253 -18.07 -11.33 -1.65
CA GLU A 253 -17.64 -10.05 -2.19
C GLU A 253 -18.77 -9.03 -2.10
N VAL A 254 -18.46 -7.88 -1.50
CA VAL A 254 -19.38 -6.75 -1.38
C VAL A 254 -19.17 -5.79 -2.53
N ALA A 255 -17.91 -5.42 -2.76
CA ALA A 255 -17.51 -4.64 -3.91
C ALA A 255 -16.00 -4.72 -4.14
N THR A 256 -15.62 -4.53 -5.40
CA THR A 256 -14.23 -4.53 -5.85
C THR A 256 -13.96 -3.29 -6.70
N VAL A 257 -12.84 -2.63 -6.43
CA VAL A 257 -12.19 -1.69 -7.33
C VAL A 257 -10.89 -2.34 -7.77
N ALA A 258 -10.90 -2.90 -8.98
CA ALA A 258 -9.73 -3.45 -9.63
C ALA A 258 -9.29 -2.49 -10.75
N ARG A 259 -8.03 -2.08 -10.71
CA ARG A 259 -7.36 -1.22 -11.69
C ARG A 259 -6.16 -1.92 -12.31
N ASN A 260 -5.52 -2.82 -11.58
CA ASN A 260 -4.41 -3.64 -12.08
C ASN A 260 -4.78 -5.13 -12.09
N ASP A 261 -3.93 -5.92 -12.74
CA ASP A 261 -4.02 -7.38 -12.87
C ASP A 261 -3.77 -8.15 -11.55
N GLY A 262 -3.60 -7.45 -10.43
CA GLY A 262 -3.36 -8.03 -9.11
C GLY A 262 -1.95 -8.59 -8.91
N ASN A 263 -1.01 -8.32 -9.83
CA ASN A 263 0.39 -8.70 -9.67
C ASN A 263 1.11 -7.67 -8.80
N GLY A 264 1.45 -8.04 -7.56
CA GLY A 264 2.18 -7.16 -6.64
C GLY A 264 1.92 -7.44 -5.17
N PHE A 265 2.07 -6.42 -4.34
CA PHE A 265 1.86 -6.50 -2.90
C PHE A 265 0.38 -6.69 -2.60
N ARG A 266 0.08 -7.57 -1.65
CA ARG A 266 -1.28 -7.86 -1.20
C ARG A 266 -1.35 -7.80 0.31
N ARG A 267 -2.43 -7.24 0.84
CA ARG A 267 -2.68 -7.17 2.27
C ARG A 267 -4.14 -7.46 2.54
N THR A 268 -4.41 -8.24 3.58
CA THR A 268 -5.76 -8.58 4.03
C THR A 268 -5.90 -8.16 5.49
N GLU A 269 -6.91 -7.34 5.77
CA GLU A 269 -7.19 -6.83 7.10
C GLU A 269 -8.63 -7.19 7.47
N ASN A 270 -8.83 -7.71 8.68
CA ASN A 270 -10.16 -7.98 9.22
C ASN A 270 -10.56 -6.81 10.13
N PHE A 271 -11.81 -6.37 10.05
CA PHE A 271 -12.34 -5.33 10.92
C PHE A 271 -13.83 -5.55 11.17
N SER A 272 -14.34 -5.02 12.28
CA SER A 272 -15.77 -5.08 12.61
C SER A 272 -16.47 -3.79 12.20
N ALA A 273 -17.66 -3.92 11.61
CA ALA A 273 -18.57 -2.79 11.41
C ALA A 273 -20.01 -3.25 11.68
N GLY A 274 -20.62 -2.65 12.70
CA GLY A 274 -21.79 -3.21 13.36
C GLY A 274 -21.45 -4.56 14.01
N GLU A 275 -22.36 -5.53 13.90
CA GLU A 275 -22.18 -6.91 14.39
C GLU A 275 -21.51 -7.86 13.37
N ARG A 276 -21.11 -7.36 12.20
CA ARG A 276 -20.50 -8.19 11.16
C ARG A 276 -18.98 -8.01 11.10
N GLN A 277 -18.30 -9.09 10.76
CA GLN A 277 -16.88 -9.12 10.44
C GLN A 277 -16.68 -8.88 8.94
N TRP A 278 -15.87 -7.88 8.64
CA TRP A 278 -15.52 -7.44 7.30
C TRP A 278 -14.07 -7.76 7.03
N VAL A 279 -13.77 -7.99 5.75
CA VAL A 279 -12.42 -8.25 5.27
C VAL A 279 -12.11 -7.24 4.16
N LEU A 280 -11.11 -6.40 4.41
CA LEU A 280 -10.54 -5.52 3.40
C LEU A 280 -9.33 -6.21 2.79
N ARG A 281 -9.39 -6.50 1.50
CA ARG A 281 -8.24 -6.90 0.71
C ARG A 281 -7.76 -5.71 -0.11
N THR A 282 -6.49 -5.38 0.01
CA THR A 282 -5.86 -4.33 -0.80
C THR A 282 -4.72 -4.96 -1.59
N SER A 283 -4.54 -4.52 -2.82
CA SER A 283 -3.39 -4.90 -3.63
C SER A 283 -2.84 -3.71 -4.40
N ALA A 284 -1.54 -3.72 -4.65
CA ALA A 284 -0.87 -2.68 -5.43
C ALA A 284 0.26 -3.29 -6.26
N SER A 285 0.39 -2.82 -7.49
CA SER A 285 1.56 -3.16 -8.30
C SER A 285 2.82 -2.49 -7.74
N TYR A 286 3.97 -3.08 -8.00
CA TYR A 286 5.26 -2.53 -7.56
C TYR A 286 5.47 -1.12 -8.13
N GLN A 287 5.06 -0.90 -9.38
CA GLN A 287 5.14 0.39 -10.08
C GLN A 287 4.24 1.46 -9.45
N ALA A 288 3.06 1.08 -8.93
CA ALA A 288 2.17 2.02 -8.25
C ALA A 288 2.78 2.51 -6.93
N LEU A 289 3.36 1.62 -6.11
CA LEU A 289 3.95 2.01 -4.83
C LEU A 289 5.29 2.75 -4.96
N LEU A 290 6.04 2.45 -6.02
CA LEU A 290 7.37 2.97 -6.29
C LEU A 290 7.48 3.50 -7.73
N PRO A 291 6.83 4.62 -8.05
CA PRO A 291 6.75 5.14 -9.43
C PRO A 291 8.13 5.42 -10.06
N ASN A 292 9.19 5.57 -9.26
CA ASN A 292 10.54 5.84 -9.74
C ASN A 292 11.51 4.65 -9.67
N ALA A 293 11.16 3.53 -9.02
CA ALA A 293 12.13 2.46 -8.76
C ALA A 293 12.68 1.80 -10.03
N GLY A 294 11.84 1.65 -11.07
CA GLY A 294 12.27 1.01 -12.32
C GLY A 294 13.34 1.79 -13.10
N ARG A 295 13.41 3.12 -12.94
CA ARG A 295 14.39 3.95 -13.66
C ARG A 295 15.63 4.26 -12.82
N THR A 296 15.50 4.46 -11.51
CA THR A 296 16.64 4.80 -10.66
C THR A 296 17.59 3.63 -10.45
N ASP A 297 17.08 2.41 -10.31
CA ASP A 297 17.93 1.25 -9.98
C ASP A 297 18.90 0.93 -11.11
N MET A 298 18.43 1.00 -12.37
CA MET A 298 19.28 0.77 -13.53
C MET A 298 20.30 1.89 -13.71
N VAL A 299 19.94 3.15 -13.45
CA VAL A 299 20.88 4.29 -13.54
C VAL A 299 21.96 4.20 -12.47
N VAL A 300 21.66 3.81 -11.24
CA VAL A 300 22.65 3.68 -10.17
C VAL A 300 23.61 2.52 -10.44
N VAL A 301 23.10 1.38 -10.92
CA VAL A 301 23.96 0.23 -11.28
C VAL A 301 24.85 0.57 -12.47
N ILE A 302 24.31 1.21 -13.51
CA ILE A 302 25.10 1.65 -14.68
C ILE A 302 26.14 2.68 -14.24
N ALA A 303 25.76 3.71 -13.48
CA ALA A 303 26.68 4.74 -13.01
C ALA A 303 27.80 4.15 -12.14
N GLY A 304 27.47 3.24 -11.22
CA GLY A 304 28.44 2.54 -10.39
C GLY A 304 29.40 1.68 -11.19
N ALA A 305 28.88 0.91 -12.15
CA ALA A 305 29.68 0.09 -13.06
C ALA A 305 30.59 0.94 -13.95
N THR A 306 30.06 2.01 -14.56
CA THR A 306 30.84 2.95 -15.38
C THR A 306 31.94 3.61 -14.56
N LEU A 307 31.64 4.05 -13.33
CA LEU A 307 32.63 4.66 -12.45
C LEU A 307 33.74 3.66 -12.06
N ALA A 308 33.39 2.41 -11.75
CA ALA A 308 34.36 1.35 -11.45
C ALA A 308 35.29 1.06 -12.63
N VAL A 309 34.74 1.01 -13.85
CA VAL A 309 35.53 0.83 -15.09
C VAL A 309 36.45 2.02 -15.32
N LEU A 310 35.98 3.26 -15.13
CA LEU A 310 36.80 4.47 -15.28
C LEU A 310 37.97 4.49 -14.29
N PHE A 311 37.71 4.18 -13.01
CA PHE A 311 38.78 4.13 -11.98
C PHE A 311 39.78 3.01 -12.25
N GLY A 312 39.31 1.81 -12.61
CA GLY A 312 40.20 0.70 -12.98
C GLY A 312 41.09 1.05 -14.17
N THR A 313 40.52 1.71 -15.18
CA THR A 313 41.26 2.16 -16.37
C THR A 313 42.28 3.24 -16.02
N LEU A 314 41.91 4.24 -15.21
CA LEU A 314 42.82 5.31 -14.79
C LEU A 314 44.02 4.76 -14.00
N MET A 315 43.77 3.84 -13.08
CA MET A 315 44.82 3.24 -12.26
C MET A 315 45.77 2.37 -13.10
N TYR A 316 45.24 1.62 -14.08
CA TYR A 316 46.04 0.89 -15.07
C TYR A 316 46.96 1.84 -15.86
N LEU A 317 46.42 2.98 -16.31
CA LEU A 317 47.21 3.98 -17.06
C LEU A 317 48.34 4.57 -16.22
N GLN A 318 48.09 4.95 -14.96
CA GLN A 318 49.13 5.49 -14.06
C GLN A 318 50.26 4.48 -13.79
N MET A 319 49.93 3.21 -13.54
CA MET A 319 50.93 2.15 -13.37
C MET A 319 51.72 1.91 -14.67
N SER A 320 51.09 2.05 -15.83
CA SER A 320 51.79 1.90 -17.11
C SER A 320 52.74 3.06 -17.40
N ALA A 321 52.40 4.28 -16.96
CA ALA A 321 53.21 5.49 -17.15
C ALA A 321 54.46 5.49 -16.26
N THR A 322 54.31 5.13 -14.98
CA THR A 322 55.42 4.97 -14.04
C THR A 322 56.44 3.94 -14.54
N ALA A 323 55.96 2.82 -15.09
CA ALA A 323 56.83 1.81 -15.70
C ALA A 323 57.56 2.26 -16.98
N ARG A 324 57.14 3.35 -17.64
CA ARG A 324 57.89 3.96 -18.76
C ARG A 324 58.97 4.90 -18.23
N MET A 325 58.62 5.77 -17.27
CA MET A 325 59.59 6.69 -16.65
C MET A 325 60.75 5.94 -15.99
N GLU A 326 60.48 4.83 -15.30
CA GLU A 326 61.57 4.01 -14.74
C GLU A 326 62.50 3.43 -15.79
N ARG A 327 61.97 3.07 -16.97
CA ARG A 327 62.79 2.52 -18.06
C ARG A 327 63.70 3.58 -18.66
N GLU A 328 63.18 4.80 -18.80
CA GLU A 328 63.92 5.95 -19.30
C GLU A 328 65.02 6.39 -18.32
N ILE A 329 64.69 6.49 -17.02
CA ILE A 329 65.67 6.77 -15.96
C ILE A 329 66.75 5.69 -15.91
N LYS A 330 66.38 4.40 -15.99
CA LYS A 330 67.36 3.29 -16.00
C LYS A 330 68.26 3.34 -17.23
N ALA A 331 67.74 3.75 -18.40
CA ALA A 331 68.54 3.90 -19.61
C ALA A 331 69.55 5.05 -19.46
N GLU A 332 69.11 6.23 -19.00
CA GLU A 332 69.98 7.39 -18.81
C GLU A 332 71.04 7.16 -17.72
N VAL A 333 70.66 6.51 -16.60
CA VAL A 333 71.61 6.14 -15.54
C VAL A 333 72.63 5.13 -16.04
N ALA A 334 72.23 4.14 -16.84
CA ALA A 334 73.16 3.17 -17.44
C ALA A 334 74.14 3.84 -18.41
N GLU A 335 73.69 4.86 -19.14
CA GLU A 335 74.53 5.64 -20.04
C GLU A 335 75.53 6.53 -19.27
N ARG A 336 75.07 7.24 -18.23
CA ARG A 336 75.95 8.02 -17.34
C ARG A 336 76.99 7.15 -16.64
N LEU A 337 76.62 5.94 -16.19
CA LEU A 337 77.57 5.00 -15.60
C LEU A 337 78.65 4.54 -16.59
N ARG A 338 78.29 4.31 -17.86
CA ARG A 338 79.28 4.00 -18.90
C ARG A 338 80.21 5.17 -19.19
N GLN A 339 79.68 6.40 -19.21
CA GLN A 339 80.50 7.60 -19.37
C GLN A 339 81.48 7.77 -18.20
N ASN A 340 81.01 7.63 -16.96
CA ASN A 340 81.88 7.69 -15.77
C ASN A 340 82.95 6.59 -15.74
N HIS A 341 82.68 5.41 -16.30
CA HIS A 341 83.68 4.33 -16.38
C HIS A 341 84.73 4.56 -17.47
N LEU A 342 84.45 5.44 -18.44
CA LEU A 342 85.41 5.90 -19.45
C LEU A 342 86.23 7.11 -18.96
N GLU A 343 85.68 7.89 -18.03
CA GLU A 343 86.35 9.00 -17.36
C GLU A 343 87.05 8.59 -16.05
N GLU A 344 87.60 7.37 -15.95
CA GLU A 344 88.43 6.95 -14.81
C GLU A 344 89.93 7.17 -15.14
N PRO A 345 90.50 8.37 -14.92
CA PRO A 345 91.93 8.61 -15.09
C PRO A 345 92.71 7.95 -13.95
N SER A 346 93.84 7.36 -14.36
CA SER A 346 94.95 6.92 -13.52
C SER A 346 95.23 7.86 -12.34
N ALA A 347 95.31 7.27 -11.15
CA ALA A 347 95.70 7.90 -9.90
C ALA A 347 96.92 8.85 -10.03
N PRO A 348 97.00 9.87 -9.17
CA PRO A 348 98.08 9.81 -8.19
C PRO A 348 97.64 10.04 -6.75
N SER A 349 98.40 9.37 -5.88
CA SER A 349 98.47 9.45 -4.42
C SER A 349 98.61 10.88 -3.88
N SER A 350 97.91 11.21 -2.78
CA SER A 350 98.49 11.57 -1.47
C SER A 350 97.49 12.29 -0.53
N VAL A 351 97.38 11.73 0.69
CA VAL A 351 97.39 12.39 2.02
C VAL A 351 96.56 13.67 2.23
N THR A 352 95.62 13.66 3.19
CA THR A 352 95.69 14.48 4.44
C THR A 352 94.46 14.28 5.35
N THR A 353 94.79 13.89 6.58
CA THR A 353 94.09 13.93 7.87
C THR A 353 93.22 15.17 8.13
N GLY A 354 92.06 15.01 8.78
CA GLY A 354 91.53 16.09 9.63
C GLY A 354 90.02 16.14 9.92
N LEU A 355 89.68 15.77 11.16
CA LEU A 355 88.70 16.42 12.06
C LEU A 355 87.19 16.05 12.05
N ILE A 356 86.76 15.69 13.26
CA ILE A 356 85.42 15.45 13.86
C ILE A 356 84.75 16.80 14.22
N PRO A 357 83.40 16.99 14.12
CA PRO A 357 82.44 16.85 15.25
C PRO A 357 81.03 16.30 14.85
N GLN A 358 80.51 15.27 15.53
CA GLN A 358 79.55 15.24 16.67
C GLN A 358 78.03 15.37 16.33
N PRO A 359 77.14 14.66 17.09
CA PRO A 359 75.69 14.48 16.86
C PRO A 359 74.85 15.54 17.62
N PRO A 360 73.52 15.71 17.41
CA PRO A 360 72.44 14.82 17.88
C PRO A 360 71.31 14.73 16.79
N GLU A 361 70.15 14.08 16.90
CA GLU A 361 69.16 14.16 17.96
C GLU A 361 68.01 13.20 17.62
N THR A 362 67.63 12.41 18.62
CA THR A 362 66.39 11.62 18.70
C THR A 362 65.16 12.52 18.64
N VAL A 363 64.18 12.21 17.79
CA VAL A 363 62.79 12.65 18.01
C VAL A 363 61.85 11.47 17.83
N SER A 364 61.10 11.24 18.90
CA SER A 364 60.15 10.18 19.19
C SER A 364 58.83 10.32 18.41
N GLU A 365 58.11 9.20 18.32
CA GLU A 365 56.68 9.10 17.96
C GLU A 365 55.81 10.07 18.78
N PRO A 366 54.58 10.33 18.31
CA PRO A 366 53.50 9.74 19.10
C PRO A 366 52.36 9.11 18.28
N SER A 367 51.88 8.02 18.88
CA SER A 367 50.55 7.45 18.80
C SER A 367 49.45 8.47 19.13
N THR A 368 48.34 8.41 18.40
CA THR A 368 47.02 8.76 18.94
C THR A 368 45.97 7.81 18.38
N CYS A 369 45.39 7.04 19.30
CA CYS A 369 44.02 6.54 19.26
C CYS A 369 43.03 7.70 19.11
N GLY A 370 41.90 7.42 18.45
CA GLY A 370 40.73 8.29 18.43
C GLY A 370 39.53 7.48 17.98
N ASP A 371 38.87 6.86 18.96
CA ASP A 371 37.52 6.31 18.84
C ASP A 371 36.49 7.41 18.54
N GLY A 372 35.45 7.01 17.81
CA GLY A 372 34.19 7.73 17.59
C GLY A 372 33.17 6.77 17.02
#